data_AF-H1VFZ5-F1
#
_entry.id   AF-H1VFZ5-F1
#
_cell.length_a   1.000
_cell.length_b   1.000
_cell.length_c   1.000
_cell.angle_alpha   90.00
_cell.angle_beta   90.00
_cell.angle_gamma   90.00
#
_symmetry.space_group_name_H-M   'P 1'
#
loop_
_entity.id
_entity.type
_entity.pdbx_description
1 polymer ?
#
loop_
_entity_poly.entity_id
_entity_poly.type
_entity_poly.pdbx_seq_one_letter_code
_entity_poly.pdbx_strand_id
1 'polypeptide(L)'
;MAVSAVAQAFFHFYHDSDRLIINVSRPEGSDIKASGDASLNKVLGEVPAILIQSGVRCLSVAPIAAIVHMTVLRSFVWGWALFFLRPFYNIPKSNMLPPTQPWDLPLIFRCVMAGLLINIVWKTANHAFSTFMVKPPLKNGKPLTSESKDPNGSLLNGLKSKKDQIRCFALWELAYIARNDEGRRKAIFQDIDRKDGSTWSHIFVHCISVIKTIESRIDEYGKPAVVPAAPVQPEEVRARSSAPLKEDPIFQSKTVNRTMRGEVEKALTQVGRHPGNSPVSQLSPIAKKTLRGARDKVLSKEQQEALSSPQLKSQLQTWALKVISNEYVGWMFRQQFRNRLTAVVLGTPYSELSQYVNATDVLSLLAVNSLVEDPFGRVHKDIPTIVRTFTTVISKIEAFKANFPIHWTDVEQDRATPEVDVLITSLKTGLGQVIAEFEPYSSDLRLTRTDIRLAKEAAALQDLPREDRTRLPEMQQTR
;
A
#
# COMPACT_ATOMS: atom_id res chain seq x y z
N MET A 1 -15.08 15.21 -22.35
CA MET A 1 -14.65 15.50 -20.97
C MET A 1 -15.00 14.39 -19.98
N ALA A 2 -16.28 14.11 -19.67
CA ALA A 2 -16.67 13.13 -18.64
C ALA A 2 -16.03 11.74 -18.82
N VAL A 3 -16.08 11.17 -20.04
CA VAL A 3 -15.44 9.88 -20.35
C VAL A 3 -13.92 9.91 -20.12
N SER A 4 -13.28 11.03 -20.44
CA SER A 4 -11.86 11.24 -20.20
C SER A 4 -11.53 11.35 -18.71
N ALA A 5 -12.38 12.02 -17.92
CA ALA A 5 -12.24 12.09 -16.47
C ALA A 5 -12.43 10.72 -15.80
N VAL A 6 -13.42 9.93 -16.24
CA VAL A 6 -13.63 8.56 -15.74
C VAL A 6 -12.45 7.65 -16.08
N ALA A 7 -11.97 7.71 -17.32
CA ALA A 7 -10.77 6.97 -17.72
C ALA A 7 -9.56 7.42 -16.87
N GLN A 8 -9.33 8.72 -16.74
CA GLN A 8 -8.23 9.24 -15.94
C GLN A 8 -8.32 8.80 -14.48
N ALA A 9 -9.51 8.84 -13.86
CA ALA A 9 -9.74 8.37 -12.50
C ALA A 9 -9.43 6.87 -12.37
N PHE A 10 -9.91 6.02 -13.28
CA PHE A 10 -9.65 4.58 -13.26
C PHE A 10 -8.15 4.29 -13.24
N PHE A 11 -7.40 4.91 -14.16
CA PHE A 11 -5.96 4.69 -14.24
C PHE A 11 -5.19 5.35 -13.10
N HIS A 12 -5.69 6.47 -12.57
CA HIS A 12 -5.12 7.16 -11.42
C HIS A 12 -5.20 6.29 -10.15
N PHE A 13 -6.35 5.65 -9.91
CA PHE A 13 -6.50 4.66 -8.84
C PHE A 13 -5.66 3.41 -9.08
N TYR A 14 -5.61 2.93 -10.32
CA TYR A 14 -4.85 1.72 -10.63
C TYR A 14 -3.34 1.89 -10.43
N HIS A 15 -2.77 3.00 -10.94
CA HIS A 15 -1.36 3.30 -10.78
C HIS A 15 -1.02 3.88 -9.39
N ASP A 16 -2.01 4.00 -8.50
CA ASP A 16 -1.88 4.60 -7.18
C ASP A 16 -1.12 5.93 -7.20
N SER A 17 -1.48 6.81 -8.15
CA SER A 17 -0.71 8.03 -8.45
C SER A 17 -0.78 9.10 -7.36
N ASP A 18 -1.65 8.94 -6.36
CA ASP A 18 -1.72 9.80 -5.16
C ASP A 18 -0.78 9.36 -4.05
N ARG A 19 -0.05 8.26 -4.23
CA ARG A 19 0.80 7.71 -3.18
C ARG A 19 1.95 8.66 -2.85
N LEU A 20 1.95 9.16 -1.63
CA LEU A 20 3.07 9.89 -1.05
C LEU A 20 4.12 8.89 -0.56
N ILE A 21 5.07 8.54 -1.42
CA ILE A 21 6.23 7.75 -1.01
C ILE A 21 7.11 8.64 -0.13
N ILE A 22 7.05 8.43 1.18
CA ILE A 22 7.88 9.20 2.11
C ILE A 22 9.32 8.73 1.94
N ASN A 23 10.23 9.66 1.64
CA ASN A 23 11.63 9.33 1.43
C ASN A 23 12.29 8.86 2.73
N VAL A 24 13.31 8.02 2.58
CA VAL A 24 14.19 7.63 3.68
C VAL A 24 15.15 8.79 3.98
N SER A 25 15.49 9.01 5.25
CA SER A 25 16.62 9.89 5.57
C SER A 25 17.88 9.39 4.84
N ARG A 26 18.63 10.27 4.18
CA ARG A 26 19.94 9.95 3.56
C ARG A 26 21.05 10.80 4.21
N PRO A 27 22.29 10.30 4.31
CA PRO A 27 23.41 11.07 4.84
C PRO A 27 23.68 12.31 3.96
N GLU A 28 24.12 13.41 4.58
CA GLU A 28 24.31 14.73 3.94
C GLU A 28 25.39 14.77 2.83
N GLY A 29 26.06 13.65 2.53
CA GLY A 29 27.03 13.51 1.44
C GLY A 29 26.47 12.86 0.15
N SER A 30 25.20 12.45 0.10
CA SER A 30 24.57 12.06 -1.17
C SER A 30 23.90 13.29 -1.77
N ASP A 31 24.53 13.89 -2.78
CA ASP A 31 24.15 15.14 -3.48
C ASP A 31 22.66 15.32 -3.81
N ILE A 32 21.86 15.69 -2.80
CA ILE A 32 20.59 16.37 -3.00
C ILE A 32 20.56 17.46 -1.93
N LYS A 33 21.17 18.61 -2.27
CA LYS A 33 20.95 19.86 -1.56
C LYS A 33 19.47 19.94 -1.20
N ALA A 34 19.18 20.09 0.09
CA ALA A 34 17.84 20.33 0.61
C ALA A 34 17.27 21.58 -0.06
N SER A 35 16.62 21.39 -1.20
CA SER A 35 16.38 22.48 -2.13
C SER A 35 14.88 22.75 -2.18
N GLY A 36 14.50 23.79 -1.44
CA GLY A 36 13.22 24.46 -1.66
C GLY A 36 13.03 24.85 -3.12
N ASP A 37 14.12 25.20 -3.83
CA ASP A 37 14.11 25.68 -5.21
C ASP A 37 14.15 24.56 -6.28
N ALA A 38 14.68 23.38 -5.95
CA ALA A 38 14.74 22.24 -6.88
C ALA A 38 13.38 21.58 -7.05
N SER A 39 12.42 21.85 -6.16
CA SER A 39 11.06 21.29 -6.25
C SER A 39 10.31 21.81 -7.48
N LEU A 40 10.41 23.12 -7.77
CA LEU A 40 9.80 23.70 -8.98
C LEU A 40 10.51 23.23 -10.24
N ASN A 41 11.85 23.28 -10.29
CA ASN A 41 12.59 22.82 -11.47
C ASN A 41 12.38 21.31 -11.75
N LYS A 42 12.20 20.50 -10.71
CA LYS A 42 11.85 19.08 -10.84
C LYS A 42 10.44 18.90 -11.41
N VAL A 43 9.46 19.66 -10.91
CA VAL A 43 8.09 19.66 -11.45
C VAL A 43 8.07 20.14 -12.90
N LEU A 44 8.80 21.21 -13.23
CA LEU A 44 8.90 21.75 -14.59
C LEU A 44 9.61 20.75 -15.54
N GLY A 45 10.61 20.03 -15.07
CA GLY A 45 11.34 19.03 -15.84
C GLY A 45 10.46 17.85 -16.30
N GLU A 46 9.41 17.52 -15.54
CA GLU A 46 8.47 16.44 -15.88
C GLU A 46 7.27 16.90 -16.71
N VAL A 47 7.10 18.21 -16.93
CA VAL A 47 5.99 18.75 -17.75
C VAL A 47 5.93 18.13 -19.16
N PRO A 48 7.04 17.97 -19.91
CA PRO A 48 6.98 17.34 -21.24
C PRO A 48 6.43 15.91 -21.19
N ALA A 49 6.83 15.12 -20.19
CA ALA A 49 6.31 13.77 -20.01
C ALA A 49 4.81 13.79 -19.66
N ILE A 50 4.38 14.70 -18.78
CA ILE A 50 2.96 14.88 -18.45
C ILE A 50 2.15 15.26 -19.69
N LEU A 51 2.66 16.15 -20.54
CA LEU A 51 2.01 16.57 -21.79
C LEU A 51 1.86 15.40 -22.77
N ILE A 52 2.95 14.65 -23.01
CA ILE A 52 2.93 13.49 -23.92
C ILE A 52 1.92 12.44 -23.41
N GLN A 53 2.00 12.07 -22.14
CA GLN A 53 1.11 11.05 -21.59
C GLN A 53 -0.35 11.52 -21.60
N SER A 54 -0.62 12.79 -21.31
CA SER A 54 -1.97 13.37 -21.39
C SER A 54 -2.49 13.40 -22.82
N GLY A 55 -1.62 13.69 -23.80
CA GLY A 55 -1.92 13.63 -25.22
C GLY A 55 -2.32 12.22 -25.68
N VAL A 56 -1.46 11.24 -25.42
CA VAL A 56 -1.72 9.82 -25.74
C VAL A 56 -3.02 9.32 -25.09
N ARG A 57 -3.24 9.68 -23.82
CA ARG A 57 -4.46 9.32 -23.09
C ARG A 57 -5.70 9.97 -23.69
N CYS A 58 -5.63 11.24 -24.06
CA CYS A 58 -6.78 11.93 -24.64
C CYS A 58 -7.12 11.39 -26.03
N LEU A 59 -6.11 11.13 -26.87
CA LEU A 59 -6.30 10.57 -28.20
C LEU A 59 -6.88 9.15 -28.15
N SER A 60 -6.43 8.32 -27.21
CA SER A 60 -6.96 6.95 -27.05
C SER A 60 -8.39 6.92 -26.52
N VAL A 61 -8.79 7.88 -25.68
CA VAL A 61 -10.16 7.96 -25.13
C VAL A 61 -11.15 8.63 -26.08
N ALA A 62 -10.69 9.45 -27.03
CA ALA A 62 -11.55 10.14 -28.00
C ALA A 62 -12.52 9.21 -28.78
N PRO A 63 -12.08 8.08 -29.39
CA PRO A 63 -13.00 7.18 -30.08
C PRO A 63 -13.99 6.50 -29.13
N ILE A 64 -13.56 6.14 -27.92
CA ILE A 64 -14.43 5.56 -26.88
C ILE A 64 -15.51 6.58 -26.49
N ALA A 65 -15.13 7.84 -26.30
CA ALA A 65 -16.06 8.91 -25.98
C ALA A 65 -17.07 9.14 -27.11
N ALA A 66 -16.67 9.02 -28.38
CA ALA A 66 -17.57 9.11 -29.52
C ALA A 66 -18.59 7.97 -29.55
N ILE A 67 -18.16 6.73 -29.28
CA ILE A 67 -19.04 5.56 -29.21
C ILE A 67 -20.04 5.70 -28.04
N VAL A 68 -19.55 6.02 -26.84
CA VAL A 68 -20.39 6.22 -25.65
C VAL A 68 -21.38 7.37 -25.84
N HIS A 69 -20.97 8.43 -26.54
CA HIS A 69 -21.86 9.51 -26.89
C HIS A 69 -23.02 9.02 -27.77
N MET A 70 -22.72 8.24 -28.82
CA MET A 70 -23.73 7.76 -29.75
C MET A 70 -24.72 6.78 -29.14
N THR A 71 -24.24 5.83 -28.35
CA THR A 71 -25.05 4.72 -27.87
C THR A 71 -25.86 5.05 -26.62
N VAL A 72 -25.30 5.87 -25.72
CA VAL A 72 -25.90 6.11 -24.40
C VAL A 72 -26.19 7.59 -24.16
N LEU A 73 -25.19 8.45 -24.27
CA LEU A 73 -25.36 9.84 -23.81
C LEU A 73 -26.30 10.64 -24.71
N ARG A 74 -26.33 10.41 -26.01
CA ARG A 74 -27.16 11.18 -26.94
C ARG A 74 -28.65 10.99 -26.63
N SER A 75 -29.11 9.75 -26.46
CA SER A 75 -30.51 9.46 -26.12
C SER A 75 -30.86 9.93 -24.71
N PHE A 76 -29.94 9.73 -23.75
CA PHE A 76 -30.11 10.16 -22.37
C PHE A 76 -30.22 11.68 -22.24
N VAL A 77 -29.25 12.43 -22.78
CA VAL A 77 -29.21 13.91 -22.71
C VAL A 77 -30.39 14.51 -23.46
N TRP A 78 -30.76 13.95 -24.63
CA TRP A 78 -31.93 14.41 -25.37
C TRP A 78 -33.23 14.22 -24.58
N GLY A 79 -33.40 13.04 -23.95
CA GLY A 79 -34.55 12.77 -23.09
C GLY A 79 -34.65 13.74 -21.91
N TRP A 80 -33.52 14.02 -21.24
CA TRP A 80 -33.46 14.99 -20.15
C TRP A 80 -33.71 16.43 -20.60
N ALA A 81 -33.13 16.84 -21.74
CA ALA A 81 -33.36 18.16 -22.31
C ALA A 81 -34.86 18.38 -22.61
N LEU A 82 -35.51 17.39 -23.23
CA LEU A 82 -36.95 17.45 -23.49
C LEU A 82 -37.78 17.46 -22.19
N PHE A 83 -37.39 16.68 -21.18
CA PHE A 83 -38.06 16.68 -19.88
C PHE A 83 -38.08 18.08 -19.25
N PHE A 84 -36.94 18.79 -19.27
CA PHE A 84 -36.84 20.13 -18.69
C PHE A 84 -37.40 21.24 -19.56
N LEU A 85 -37.32 21.14 -20.89
CA LEU A 85 -37.72 22.22 -21.79
C LEU A 85 -39.22 22.18 -22.14
N ARG A 86 -39.87 21.01 -22.10
CA ARG A 86 -41.29 20.86 -22.42
C ARG A 86 -42.26 21.74 -21.61
N PRO A 87 -42.05 21.99 -20.30
CA PRO A 87 -42.92 22.88 -19.55
C PRO A 87 -42.85 24.34 -20.01
N PHE A 88 -41.75 24.76 -20.64
CA PHE A 88 -41.49 26.16 -20.99
C PHE A 88 -41.64 26.46 -22.49
N TYR A 89 -41.56 25.42 -23.34
CA TYR A 89 -41.57 25.57 -24.80
C TYR A 89 -42.51 24.56 -25.45
N ASN A 90 -43.22 24.99 -26.51
CA ASN A 90 -44.07 24.12 -27.33
C ASN A 90 -43.22 23.22 -28.26
N ILE A 91 -42.61 22.19 -27.69
CA ILE A 91 -41.76 21.21 -28.38
C ILE A 91 -42.59 19.95 -28.72
N PRO A 92 -42.37 19.26 -29.86
CA PRO A 92 -43.06 18.03 -30.21
C PRO A 92 -43.03 16.97 -29.10
N LYS A 93 -44.14 16.22 -28.95
CA LYS A 93 -44.27 15.13 -27.96
C LYS A 93 -43.40 13.91 -28.28
N SER A 94 -42.85 13.82 -29.49
CA SER A 94 -41.94 12.74 -29.89
C SER A 94 -40.56 12.92 -29.25
N ASN A 95 -40.04 11.86 -28.61
CA ASN A 95 -38.65 11.81 -28.12
C ASN A 95 -37.67 11.38 -29.24
N MET A 96 -38.03 11.59 -30.51
CA MET A 96 -37.18 11.18 -31.63
C MET A 96 -35.89 11.97 -31.61
N LEU A 97 -34.76 11.28 -31.75
CA LEU A 97 -33.47 11.93 -31.85
C LEU A 97 -33.39 12.66 -33.21
N PRO A 98 -32.79 13.85 -33.27
CA PRO A 98 -32.55 14.53 -34.54
C PRO A 98 -31.78 13.61 -35.51
N PRO A 99 -32.16 13.55 -36.80
CA PRO A 99 -31.48 12.72 -37.80
C PRO A 99 -30.10 13.28 -38.18
N THR A 100 -29.79 14.52 -37.80
CA THR A 100 -28.48 15.12 -38.03
C THR A 100 -27.41 14.47 -37.16
N GLN A 101 -26.32 14.04 -37.80
CA GLN A 101 -25.19 13.46 -37.11
C GLN A 101 -24.43 14.59 -36.38
N PRO A 102 -24.24 14.51 -35.05
CA PRO A 102 -23.68 15.57 -34.20
C PRO A 102 -22.15 15.69 -34.30
N TRP A 103 -21.53 15.21 -35.38
CA TRP A 103 -20.07 15.14 -35.48
C TRP A 103 -19.53 16.20 -36.44
N ASP A 104 -19.10 17.31 -35.86
CA ASP A 104 -18.30 18.31 -36.54
C ASP A 104 -16.82 18.15 -36.15
N LEU A 105 -15.89 18.23 -37.11
CA LEU A 105 -14.45 18.19 -36.83
C LEU A 105 -14.02 19.23 -35.77
N PRO A 106 -14.51 20.49 -35.79
CA PRO A 106 -14.28 21.45 -34.71
C PRO A 106 -14.76 20.98 -33.34
N LEU A 107 -15.88 20.25 -33.25
CA LEU A 107 -16.41 19.73 -31.99
C LEU A 107 -15.52 18.61 -31.44
N ILE A 108 -15.04 17.71 -32.31
CA ILE A 108 -14.09 16.66 -31.93
C ILE A 108 -12.79 17.29 -31.43
N PHE A 109 -12.25 18.28 -32.15
CA PHE A 109 -11.06 19.00 -31.73
C PHE A 109 -11.24 19.66 -30.35
N ARG A 110 -12.35 20.39 -30.13
CA ARG A 110 -12.67 20.98 -28.82
C ARG A 110 -12.79 19.92 -27.72
N CYS A 111 -13.39 18.77 -28.01
CA CYS A 111 -13.49 17.66 -27.05
C CYS A 111 -12.12 17.08 -26.68
N VAL A 112 -11.23 16.91 -27.68
CA VAL A 112 -9.85 16.45 -27.48
C VAL A 112 -9.07 17.49 -26.68
N MET A 113 -9.13 18.77 -27.05
CA MET A 113 -8.45 19.83 -26.29
C MET A 113 -8.94 19.93 -24.85
N ALA A 114 -10.25 19.85 -24.62
CA ALA A 114 -10.80 19.87 -23.27
C ALA A 114 -10.38 18.62 -22.47
N GLY A 115 -10.32 17.45 -23.12
CA GLY A 115 -9.78 16.21 -22.54
C GLY A 115 -8.29 16.32 -22.20
N LEU A 116 -7.50 16.94 -23.07
CA LEU A 116 -6.08 17.18 -22.84
C LEU A 116 -5.85 18.10 -21.64
N LEU A 117 -6.54 19.23 -21.59
CA LEU A 117 -6.41 20.22 -20.51
C LEU A 117 -6.76 19.62 -19.14
N ILE A 118 -7.85 18.85 -19.04
CA ILE A 118 -8.21 18.22 -17.75
C ILE A 118 -7.17 17.20 -17.30
N ASN A 119 -6.60 16.40 -18.22
CA ASN A 119 -5.55 15.44 -17.88
C ASN A 119 -4.27 16.14 -17.43
N ILE A 120 -3.89 17.24 -18.09
CA ILE A 120 -2.73 18.05 -17.70
C ILE A 120 -2.93 18.61 -16.30
N VAL A 121 -4.05 19.30 -16.05
CA VAL A 121 -4.31 19.90 -14.72
C VAL A 121 -4.30 18.84 -13.63
N TRP A 122 -4.96 17.69 -13.87
CA TRP A 122 -5.00 16.58 -12.91
C TRP A 122 -3.60 16.03 -12.61
N LYS A 123 -2.84 15.69 -13.65
CA LYS A 123 -1.50 15.10 -13.49
C LYS A 123 -0.51 16.09 -12.88
N THR A 124 -0.51 17.34 -13.34
CA THR A 124 0.36 18.39 -12.79
C THR A 124 0.02 18.69 -11.35
N ALA A 125 -1.26 18.77 -10.97
CA ALA A 125 -1.67 18.99 -9.59
C ALA A 125 -1.21 17.84 -8.67
N ASN A 126 -1.39 16.59 -9.08
CA ASN A 126 -0.94 15.44 -8.27
C ASN A 126 0.58 15.35 -8.19
N HIS A 127 1.29 15.55 -9.31
CA HIS A 127 2.75 15.54 -9.30
C HIS A 127 3.33 16.67 -8.44
N ALA A 128 2.74 17.87 -8.52
CA ALA A 128 3.08 18.99 -7.65
C ALA A 128 2.80 18.64 -6.18
N PHE A 129 1.61 18.13 -5.86
CA PHE A 129 1.25 17.72 -4.50
C PHE A 129 2.25 16.72 -3.93
N SER A 130 2.57 15.65 -4.66
CA SER A 130 3.53 14.65 -4.21
C SER A 130 4.95 15.21 -4.01
N THR A 131 5.40 16.11 -4.90
CA THR A 131 6.72 16.73 -4.79
C THR A 131 6.82 17.73 -3.64
N PHE A 132 5.76 18.50 -3.38
CA PHE A 132 5.77 19.53 -2.33
C PHE A 132 5.46 18.97 -0.94
N MET A 133 4.65 17.92 -0.85
CA MET A 133 4.27 17.29 0.43
C MET A 133 5.38 16.41 1.01
N VAL A 134 6.20 15.77 0.18
CA VAL A 134 7.33 14.94 0.65
C VAL A 134 8.59 15.79 0.76
N LYS A 135 8.65 16.61 1.81
CA LYS A 135 9.87 17.32 2.21
C LYS A 135 10.40 16.73 3.51
N PRO A 136 11.74 16.75 3.73
CA PRO A 136 12.28 16.44 5.03
C PRO A 136 11.55 17.25 6.12
N PRO A 137 11.22 16.65 7.28
CA PRO A 137 10.49 17.32 8.37
C PRO A 137 11.42 18.30 9.11
N LEU A 138 11.90 19.30 8.38
CA LEU A 138 12.84 20.31 8.82
C LEU A 138 12.22 21.69 8.62
N LYS A 139 12.40 22.55 9.62
CA LYS A 139 12.08 23.97 9.54
C LYS A 139 13.34 24.77 9.82
N ASN A 140 13.73 25.62 8.87
CA ASN A 140 14.98 26.40 8.93
C ASN A 140 16.23 25.54 9.19
N GLY A 141 16.29 24.33 8.60
CA GLY A 141 17.40 23.40 8.80
C GLY A 141 17.42 22.67 10.15
N LYS A 142 16.42 22.89 11.01
CA LYS A 142 16.28 22.19 12.31
C LYS A 142 15.12 21.20 12.27
N PRO A 143 15.13 20.13 13.09
CA PRO A 143 14.00 19.22 13.24
C PRO A 143 12.71 19.97 13.55
N LEU A 144 11.60 19.62 12.89
CA LEU A 144 10.31 20.30 13.01
C LEU A 144 9.84 20.44 14.47
N THR A 145 10.08 19.43 15.31
CA THR A 145 9.71 19.43 16.73
C THR A 145 10.53 20.40 17.57
N SER A 146 11.64 20.94 17.06
CA SER A 146 12.51 21.86 17.79
C SER A 146 11.83 23.18 18.16
N GLU A 147 10.78 23.57 17.43
CA GLU A 147 9.99 24.76 17.76
C GLU A 147 8.90 24.50 18.82
N SER A 148 8.65 23.24 19.16
CA SER A 148 7.69 22.91 20.20
C SER A 148 8.24 23.25 21.58
N LYS A 149 7.33 23.60 22.51
CA LYS A 149 7.65 23.78 23.92
C LYS A 149 8.25 22.51 24.55
N ASP A 150 7.80 21.34 24.09
CA ASP A 150 8.36 20.04 24.44
C ASP A 150 8.70 19.26 23.16
N PRO A 151 9.94 19.40 22.65
CA PRO A 151 10.37 18.76 21.41
C PRO A 151 10.28 17.23 21.46
N ASN A 152 10.77 16.62 22.56
CA ASN A 152 10.77 15.16 22.72
C ASN A 152 9.33 14.62 22.89
N GLY A 153 8.48 15.29 23.67
CA GLY A 153 7.09 14.89 23.82
C GLY A 153 6.29 14.99 22.52
N SER A 154 6.56 16.04 21.72
CA SER A 154 5.93 16.21 20.40
C SER A 154 6.35 15.11 19.43
N LEU A 155 7.64 14.75 19.43
CA LEU A 155 8.16 13.66 18.62
C LEU A 155 7.54 12.31 19.02
N LEU A 156 7.46 12.02 20.32
CA LEU A 156 6.82 10.81 20.84
C LEU A 156 5.33 10.72 20.48
N ASN A 157 4.60 11.85 20.53
CA ASN A 157 3.21 11.90 20.09
C ASN A 157 3.08 11.59 18.59
N GLY A 158 4.03 12.05 17.78
CA GLY A 158 4.13 11.71 16.36
C GLY A 158 4.32 10.21 16.14
N LEU A 159 5.26 9.58 16.85
CA LEU A 159 5.52 8.13 16.79
C LEU A 159 4.29 7.30 17.23
N LYS A 160 3.60 7.74 18.29
CA LYS A 160 2.40 7.07 18.82
C LYS A 160 1.12 7.38 18.01
N SER A 161 1.20 8.18 16.95
CA SER A 161 0.04 8.54 16.14
C SER A 161 -0.60 7.32 15.46
N LYS A 162 -1.93 7.31 15.40
CA LYS A 162 -2.69 6.30 14.64
C LYS A 162 -2.57 6.49 13.12
N LYS A 163 -2.20 7.68 12.67
CA LYS A 163 -2.06 8.00 11.25
C LYS A 163 -0.65 7.63 10.78
N ASP A 164 -0.55 6.68 9.86
CA ASP A 164 0.74 6.15 9.39
C ASP A 164 1.64 7.24 8.78
N GLN A 165 1.08 8.18 8.03
CA GLN A 165 1.83 9.31 7.47
C GLN A 165 2.53 10.14 8.57
N ILE A 166 1.82 10.49 9.64
CA ILE A 166 2.38 11.26 10.76
C ILE A 166 3.51 10.47 11.44
N ARG A 167 3.30 9.16 11.64
CA ARG A 167 4.32 8.27 12.21
C ARG A 167 5.57 8.20 11.35
N CYS A 168 5.41 8.08 10.02
CA CYS A 168 6.53 8.05 9.09
C CYS A 168 7.32 9.36 9.08
N PHE A 169 6.65 10.52 9.11
CA PHE A 169 7.32 11.82 9.25
C PHE A 169 8.04 11.95 10.60
N ALA A 170 7.45 11.51 11.70
CA ALA A 170 8.10 11.52 13.01
C ALA A 170 9.34 10.60 13.05
N LEU A 171 9.26 9.41 12.45
CA LEU A 171 10.42 8.51 12.30
C LEU A 171 11.49 9.08 11.39
N TRP A 172 11.10 9.77 10.31
CA TRP A 172 12.04 10.45 9.43
C TRP A 172 12.79 11.57 10.17
N GLU A 173 12.06 12.39 10.94
CA GLU A 173 12.66 13.43 11.78
C GLU A 173 13.62 12.82 12.81
N LEU A 174 13.20 11.73 13.47
CA LEU A 174 14.04 11.05 14.45
C LEU A 174 15.29 10.44 13.81
N ALA A 175 15.20 9.89 12.60
CA ALA A 175 16.34 9.38 11.87
C ALA A 175 17.30 10.50 11.46
N TYR A 176 16.78 11.68 11.12
CA TYR A 176 17.60 12.87 10.90
C TYR A 176 18.32 13.29 12.18
N ILE A 177 17.63 13.36 13.32
CA ILE A 177 18.23 13.67 14.63
C ILE A 177 19.34 12.67 14.98
N ALA A 178 19.07 11.37 14.80
CA ALA A 178 20.01 10.29 15.09
C ALA A 178 21.33 10.41 14.29
N ARG A 179 21.31 11.08 13.13
CA ARG A 179 22.49 11.28 12.28
C ARG A 179 23.17 12.62 12.52
N ASN A 180 22.40 13.72 12.44
CA ASN A 180 22.98 15.03 12.18
C ASN A 180 22.93 15.99 13.38
N ASP A 181 22.12 15.70 14.41
CA ASP A 181 21.88 16.65 15.52
C ASP A 181 22.30 16.09 16.88
N GLU A 182 23.57 16.29 17.24
CA GLU A 182 24.16 15.87 18.51
C GLU A 182 23.43 16.48 19.72
N GLY A 183 23.04 17.76 19.63
CA GLY A 183 22.36 18.45 20.73
C GLY A 183 21.00 17.82 21.03
N ARG A 184 20.22 17.50 19.98
CA ARG A 184 18.94 16.81 20.12
C ARG A 184 19.11 15.35 20.56
N ARG A 185 20.15 14.63 20.13
CA ARG A 185 20.45 13.27 20.63
C ARG A 185 20.73 13.25 22.13
N LYS A 186 21.62 14.12 22.62
CA LYS A 186 21.88 14.28 24.05
C LYS A 186 20.61 14.61 24.83
N ALA A 187 19.78 15.51 24.30
CA ALA A 187 18.49 15.84 24.90
C ALA A 187 17.51 14.65 24.94
N ILE A 188 17.59 13.70 24.01
CA ILE A 188 16.80 12.46 24.05
C ILE A 188 17.29 11.54 25.17
N PHE A 189 18.61 11.37 25.33
CA PHE A 189 19.19 10.52 26.38
C PHE A 189 18.99 11.08 27.79
N GLN A 190 19.03 12.40 27.94
CA GLN A 190 18.86 13.08 29.22
C GLN A 190 17.40 13.17 29.70
N ASP A 191 16.43 12.95 28.81
CA ASP A 191 15.01 13.08 29.11
C ASP A 191 14.44 11.81 29.76
N ILE A 192 14.53 11.79 31.08
CA ILE A 192 14.27 10.62 31.93
C ILE A 192 12.92 10.66 32.63
N ASP A 193 12.48 11.83 33.09
CA ASP A 193 11.46 11.99 34.11
C ASP A 193 10.01 11.99 33.55
N ARG A 194 9.78 11.27 32.45
CA ARG A 194 8.45 11.15 31.85
C ARG A 194 7.64 10.05 32.53
N LYS A 195 6.32 10.26 32.59
CA LYS A 195 5.34 9.42 33.33
C LYS A 195 5.33 7.94 32.95
N ASP A 196 5.74 7.60 31.71
CA ASP A 196 5.69 6.24 31.18
C ASP A 196 7.10 5.68 30.84
N GLY A 197 8.15 6.26 31.41
CA GLY A 197 9.56 5.91 31.14
C GLY A 197 10.30 6.93 30.29
N SER A 198 11.63 6.79 30.18
CA SER A 198 12.46 7.75 29.43
C SER A 198 12.10 7.82 27.96
N THR A 199 12.45 8.95 27.32
CA THR A 199 12.25 9.14 25.88
C THR A 199 12.91 8.05 25.05
N TRP A 200 14.13 7.62 25.43
CA TRP A 200 14.79 6.46 24.83
C TRP A 200 13.92 5.19 24.88
N SER A 201 13.37 4.84 26.03
CA SER A 201 12.57 3.63 26.20
C SER A 201 11.35 3.61 25.27
N HIS A 202 10.68 4.76 25.11
CA HIS A 202 9.57 4.88 24.17
C HIS A 202 10.00 4.73 22.71
N ILE A 203 11.12 5.36 22.33
CA ILE A 203 11.69 5.25 20.99
C ILE A 203 12.07 3.79 20.70
N PHE A 204 12.80 3.16 21.62
CA PHE A 204 13.26 1.79 21.52
C PHE A 204 12.07 0.83 21.34
N VAL A 205 11.08 0.89 22.23
CA VAL A 205 9.88 0.04 22.16
C VAL A 205 9.12 0.24 20.84
N HIS A 206 9.01 1.48 20.37
CA HIS A 206 8.34 1.76 19.11
C HIS A 206 9.11 1.16 17.91
N CYS A 207 10.39 1.50 17.75
CA CYS A 207 11.20 1.06 16.61
C CYS A 207 11.39 -0.46 16.59
N ILE A 208 11.63 -1.08 17.75
CA ILE A 208 11.79 -2.54 17.84
C ILE A 208 10.47 -3.25 17.53
N SER A 209 9.33 -2.69 17.95
CA SER A 209 8.01 -3.22 17.63
C SER A 209 7.75 -3.16 16.12
N VAL A 210 8.06 -2.04 15.47
CA VAL A 210 7.95 -1.89 14.01
C VAL A 210 8.74 -2.97 13.29
N ILE A 211 9.99 -3.22 13.69
CA ILE A 211 10.83 -4.26 13.07
C ILE A 211 10.28 -5.67 13.35
N LYS A 212 9.84 -5.95 14.59
CA LYS A 212 9.22 -7.23 14.95
C LYS A 212 7.89 -7.51 14.23
N THR A 213 7.19 -6.48 13.75
CA THR A 213 5.99 -6.73 12.92
C THR A 213 6.33 -7.44 11.61
N ILE A 214 7.54 -7.26 11.07
CA ILE A 214 7.99 -7.98 9.87
C ILE A 214 8.09 -9.48 10.19
N GLU A 215 8.69 -9.81 11.33
CA GLU A 215 8.80 -11.19 11.80
C GLU A 215 7.42 -11.84 11.99
N SER A 216 6.49 -11.18 12.68
CA SER A 216 5.14 -11.73 12.91
C SER A 216 4.39 -11.98 11.59
N ARG A 217 4.51 -11.08 10.61
CA ARG A 217 3.86 -11.28 9.30
C ARG A 217 4.44 -12.44 8.51
N ILE A 218 5.76 -12.61 8.54
CA ILE A 218 6.42 -13.76 7.92
C ILE A 218 5.96 -15.06 8.60
N ASP A 219 5.87 -15.07 9.92
CA ASP A 219 5.44 -16.24 10.68
C ASP A 219 3.94 -16.54 10.52
N GLU A 220 3.11 -15.53 10.28
CA GLU A 220 1.67 -15.65 10.01
C GLU A 220 1.38 -16.04 8.56
N TYR A 221 2.33 -15.86 7.66
CA TYR A 221 2.16 -16.19 6.25
C TYR A 221 1.86 -17.68 6.06
N GLY A 222 0.75 -17.97 5.37
CA GLY A 222 0.29 -19.33 5.10
C GLY A 222 -0.51 -19.98 6.24
N LYS A 223 -0.67 -19.31 7.40
CA LYS A 223 -1.59 -19.75 8.45
C LYS A 223 -3.00 -19.24 8.15
N PRO A 224 -4.06 -20.06 8.37
CA PRO A 224 -5.43 -19.57 8.22
C PRO A 224 -5.66 -18.45 9.23
N ALA A 225 -6.20 -17.31 8.77
CA ALA A 225 -6.49 -16.17 9.62
C ALA A 225 -7.33 -16.63 10.81
N VAL A 226 -6.79 -16.47 12.03
CA VAL A 226 -7.54 -16.71 13.25
C VAL A 226 -8.64 -15.66 13.27
N VAL A 227 -9.87 -16.08 13.01
CA VAL A 227 -11.05 -15.25 13.19
C VAL A 227 -10.96 -14.72 14.63
N PRO A 228 -10.90 -13.40 14.86
CA PRO A 228 -10.95 -12.88 16.21
C PRO A 228 -12.21 -13.46 16.84
N ALA A 229 -12.03 -14.21 17.94
CA ALA A 229 -13.17 -14.67 18.72
C ALA A 229 -14.02 -13.44 19.00
N ALA A 230 -15.30 -13.49 18.59
CA ALA A 230 -16.23 -12.41 18.88
C ALA A 230 -16.09 -12.07 20.37
N PRO A 231 -15.95 -10.78 20.73
CA PRO A 231 -15.76 -10.41 22.13
C PRO A 231 -16.86 -11.07 22.95
N VAL A 232 -16.44 -11.82 23.98
CA VAL A 232 -17.34 -12.42 24.96
C VAL A 232 -18.20 -11.29 25.48
N GLN A 233 -19.47 -11.29 25.09
CA GLN A 233 -20.44 -10.36 25.64
C GLN A 233 -20.44 -10.60 27.16
N PRO A 234 -20.28 -9.55 27.99
CA PRO A 234 -20.38 -9.72 29.43
C PRO A 234 -21.72 -10.38 29.76
N GLU A 235 -21.69 -11.41 30.61
CA GLU A 235 -22.85 -12.19 31.03
C GLU A 235 -24.01 -11.25 31.39
N GLU A 236 -25.03 -11.21 30.53
CA GLU A 236 -26.30 -10.63 30.90
C GLU A 236 -26.87 -11.44 32.07
N VAL A 237 -26.99 -10.75 33.21
CA VAL A 237 -27.67 -11.22 34.40
C VAL A 237 -28.99 -11.87 33.99
N ARG A 238 -29.14 -13.16 34.33
CA ARG A 238 -30.32 -13.99 34.07
C ARG A 238 -31.62 -13.23 34.39
N ALA A 239 -32.28 -12.71 33.37
CA ALA A 239 -33.68 -12.34 33.46
C ALA A 239 -34.53 -13.63 33.49
N ARG A 240 -35.47 -13.67 34.43
CA ARG A 240 -36.29 -14.84 34.79
C ARG A 240 -37.00 -15.46 33.59
N SER A 241 -37.09 -16.79 33.63
CA SER A 241 -37.81 -17.60 32.66
C SER A 241 -39.29 -17.23 32.58
N SER A 242 -39.71 -16.76 31.42
CA SER A 242 -41.05 -17.00 30.90
C SER A 242 -40.91 -17.46 29.46
N ALA A 243 -41.42 -18.64 29.15
CA ALA A 243 -41.42 -19.19 27.80
C ALA A 243 -42.09 -18.19 26.82
N PRO A 244 -41.57 -18.02 25.60
CA PRO A 244 -42.20 -17.13 24.63
C PRO A 244 -43.57 -17.69 24.23
N LEU A 245 -44.59 -16.84 24.27
CA LEU A 245 -45.91 -17.16 23.74
C LEU A 245 -45.77 -17.56 22.26
N LYS A 246 -46.40 -18.66 21.87
CA LYS A 246 -46.59 -19.01 20.46
C LYS A 246 -47.50 -17.96 19.82
N GLU A 247 -46.94 -17.16 18.93
CA GLU A 247 -47.70 -16.32 18.01
C GLU A 247 -47.98 -17.13 16.73
N ASP A 248 -49.07 -17.89 16.73
CA ASP A 248 -49.66 -18.35 15.47
C ASP A 248 -50.51 -17.19 14.88
N PRO A 249 -50.33 -16.81 13.61
CA PRO A 249 -51.03 -15.69 13.01
C PRO A 249 -52.50 -16.04 12.73
N ILE A 250 -53.42 -15.50 13.54
CA ILE A 250 -54.88 -15.73 13.44
C ILE A 250 -55.56 -14.87 12.35
N PHE A 251 -54.83 -14.01 11.62
CA PHE A 251 -55.42 -13.25 10.51
C PHE A 251 -54.65 -13.45 9.20
N GLN A 252 -55.36 -13.97 8.20
CA GLN A 252 -54.92 -14.05 6.80
C GLN A 252 -54.60 -12.64 6.29
N SER A 253 -53.31 -12.29 6.29
CA SER A 253 -52.80 -11.15 5.55
C SER A 253 -52.04 -11.64 4.32
N LYS A 254 -52.36 -11.01 3.19
CA LYS A 254 -51.95 -11.34 1.83
C LYS A 254 -50.46 -11.67 1.72
N THR A 255 -50.15 -12.66 0.89
CA THR A 255 -48.82 -13.02 0.40
C THR A 255 -48.13 -11.79 -0.21
N VAL A 256 -47.33 -11.08 0.60
CA VAL A 256 -46.36 -10.12 0.08
C VAL A 256 -45.17 -10.92 -0.41
N ASN A 257 -44.92 -10.84 -1.72
CA ASN A 257 -43.83 -11.51 -2.40
C ASN A 257 -42.47 -11.17 -1.76
N ARG A 258 -41.95 -12.10 -0.95
CA ARG A 258 -40.52 -12.17 -0.61
C ARG A 258 -39.74 -12.29 -1.92
N THR A 259 -39.21 -11.18 -2.40
CA THR A 259 -38.45 -11.16 -3.64
C THR A 259 -37.02 -11.61 -3.35
N MET A 260 -36.57 -12.66 -4.03
CA MET A 260 -35.20 -13.23 -3.96
C MET A 260 -34.08 -12.18 -4.04
N ARG A 261 -34.38 -11.01 -4.63
CA ARG A 261 -33.48 -9.87 -4.77
C ARG A 261 -33.01 -9.30 -3.42
N GLY A 262 -33.87 -9.27 -2.40
CA GLY A 262 -33.55 -8.71 -1.08
C GLY A 262 -32.63 -9.61 -0.23
N GLU A 263 -32.62 -10.91 -0.48
CA GLU A 263 -31.67 -11.84 0.16
C GLU A 263 -30.32 -11.85 -0.55
N VAL A 264 -30.32 -11.71 -1.88
CA VAL A 264 -29.08 -11.55 -2.68
C VAL A 264 -28.38 -10.23 -2.35
N GLU A 265 -29.13 -9.15 -2.13
CA GLU A 265 -28.57 -7.86 -1.74
C GLU A 265 -27.90 -7.90 -0.35
N LYS A 266 -28.48 -8.66 0.60
CA LYS A 266 -27.87 -8.93 1.90
C LYS A 266 -26.63 -9.82 1.80
N ALA A 267 -26.62 -10.81 0.90
CA ALA A 267 -25.45 -11.64 0.64
C ALA A 267 -24.31 -10.85 -0.03
N LEU A 268 -24.63 -9.97 -0.99
CA LEU A 268 -23.66 -9.15 -1.71
C LEU A 268 -23.03 -8.08 -0.79
N THR A 269 -23.81 -7.48 0.11
CA THR A 269 -23.31 -6.53 1.12
C THR A 269 -22.44 -7.20 2.19
N GLN A 270 -22.62 -8.49 2.44
CA GLN A 270 -21.77 -9.26 3.36
C GLN A 270 -20.46 -9.74 2.69
N VAL A 271 -20.46 -9.94 1.37
CA VAL A 271 -19.28 -10.27 0.56
C VAL A 271 -18.33 -9.07 0.40
N GLY A 272 -18.85 -7.85 0.37
CA GLY A 272 -18.03 -6.62 0.28
C GLY A 272 -17.16 -6.32 1.50
N ARG A 273 -17.30 -7.06 2.61
CA ARG A 273 -16.56 -6.81 3.87
C ARG A 273 -15.34 -7.70 4.10
N HIS A 274 -15.13 -8.76 3.31
CA HIS A 274 -14.00 -9.67 3.51
C HIS A 274 -13.39 -10.14 2.17
N PRO A 275 -12.26 -9.57 1.73
CA PRO A 275 -11.55 -10.06 0.56
C PRO A 275 -10.84 -11.38 0.93
N GLY A 276 -11.16 -12.47 0.23
CA GLY A 276 -10.34 -13.70 0.23
C GLY A 276 -11.03 -15.03 0.55
N ASN A 277 -12.30 -15.06 0.97
CA ASN A 277 -12.99 -16.32 1.27
C ASN A 277 -13.92 -16.76 0.13
N SER A 278 -13.80 -18.01 -0.31
CA SER A 278 -14.73 -18.57 -1.29
C SER A 278 -16.15 -18.64 -0.68
N PRO A 279 -17.19 -18.22 -1.42
CA PRO A 279 -18.54 -17.96 -0.88
C PRO A 279 -19.30 -19.20 -0.38
N VAL A 280 -18.72 -20.40 -0.50
CA VAL A 280 -19.39 -21.68 -0.22
C VAL A 280 -19.10 -22.18 1.20
N SER A 281 -17.97 -21.77 1.81
CA SER A 281 -17.54 -22.30 3.11
C SER A 281 -18.36 -21.75 4.28
N GLN A 282 -18.82 -20.49 4.21
CA GLN A 282 -19.51 -19.77 5.28
C GLN A 282 -21.04 -19.89 5.29
N LEU A 283 -21.65 -20.63 4.35
CA LEU A 283 -23.09 -20.83 4.35
C LEU A 283 -23.52 -21.78 5.49
N SER A 284 -24.58 -21.41 6.20
CA SER A 284 -25.23 -22.26 7.22
C SER A 284 -25.64 -23.62 6.61
N PRO A 285 -25.77 -24.72 7.38
CA PRO A 285 -26.09 -26.04 6.84
C PRO A 285 -27.41 -26.06 6.05
N ILE A 286 -28.37 -25.20 6.43
CA ILE A 286 -29.64 -25.02 5.72
C ILE A 286 -29.40 -24.26 4.42
N ALA A 287 -28.61 -23.18 4.43
CA ALA A 287 -28.24 -22.44 3.23
C ALA A 287 -27.40 -23.29 2.25
N LYS A 288 -26.55 -24.19 2.76
CA LYS A 288 -25.83 -25.19 1.93
C LYS A 288 -26.80 -26.17 1.28
N LYS A 289 -27.87 -26.59 1.98
CA LYS A 289 -28.87 -27.52 1.46
C LYS A 289 -29.80 -26.85 0.45
N THR A 290 -30.21 -25.59 0.67
CA THR A 290 -30.99 -24.81 -0.30
C THR A 290 -30.15 -24.36 -1.48
N LEU A 291 -28.88 -24.01 -1.31
CA LEU A 291 -27.98 -23.70 -2.43
C LEU A 291 -27.68 -24.95 -3.26
N ARG A 292 -27.47 -26.12 -2.64
CA ARG A 292 -27.35 -27.39 -3.36
C ARG A 292 -28.65 -27.73 -4.09
N GLY A 293 -29.80 -27.64 -3.42
CA GLY A 293 -31.10 -27.88 -4.05
C GLY A 293 -31.46 -26.88 -5.16
N ALA A 294 -31.03 -25.63 -5.05
CA ALA A 294 -31.18 -24.62 -6.10
C ALA A 294 -30.20 -24.84 -7.25
N ARG A 295 -28.96 -25.23 -6.96
CA ARG A 295 -27.95 -25.61 -7.95
C ARG A 295 -28.42 -26.83 -8.75
N ASP A 296 -28.94 -27.85 -8.08
CA ASP A 296 -29.45 -29.08 -8.71
C ASP A 296 -30.75 -28.86 -9.50
N LYS A 297 -31.48 -27.76 -9.24
CA LYS A 297 -32.76 -27.42 -9.90
C LYS A 297 -32.61 -26.41 -11.03
N VAL A 298 -31.54 -25.59 -11.00
CA VAL A 298 -31.20 -24.61 -12.04
C VAL A 298 -30.16 -25.15 -13.02
N LEU A 299 -29.34 -26.13 -12.61
CA LEU A 299 -28.39 -26.84 -13.46
C LEU A 299 -28.67 -28.34 -13.35
N SER A 300 -29.07 -28.95 -14.47
CA SER A 300 -29.15 -30.42 -14.56
C SER A 300 -27.80 -31.05 -14.22
N LYS A 301 -27.79 -32.24 -13.59
CA LYS A 301 -26.55 -32.99 -13.28
C LYS A 301 -25.63 -33.13 -14.51
N GLU A 302 -26.22 -33.29 -15.69
CA GLU A 302 -25.50 -33.36 -16.98
C GLU A 302 -24.83 -32.03 -17.36
N GLN A 303 -25.46 -30.88 -17.08
CA GLN A 303 -24.85 -29.56 -17.30
C GLN A 303 -23.74 -29.27 -16.28
N GLN A 304 -23.88 -29.79 -15.06
CA GLN A 304 -22.86 -29.66 -14.02
C GLN A 304 -21.64 -30.53 -14.31
N GLU A 305 -21.85 -31.73 -14.87
CA GLU A 305 -20.79 -32.60 -15.39
C GLU A 305 -20.13 -32.00 -16.64
N ALA A 306 -20.90 -31.43 -17.57
CA ALA A 306 -20.38 -30.72 -18.75
C ALA A 306 -19.54 -29.48 -18.37
N LEU A 307 -19.96 -28.70 -17.35
CA LEU A 307 -19.20 -27.57 -16.81
C LEU A 307 -17.98 -27.99 -15.98
N SER A 308 -18.00 -29.21 -15.42
CA SER A 308 -16.87 -29.77 -14.66
C SER A 308 -15.87 -30.54 -15.53
N SER A 309 -16.17 -30.69 -16.83
CA SER A 309 -15.36 -31.49 -17.73
C SER A 309 -13.90 -31.02 -17.71
N PRO A 310 -12.93 -31.96 -17.62
CA PRO A 310 -11.51 -31.62 -17.57
C PRO A 310 -11.06 -30.83 -18.81
N GLN A 311 -11.72 -31.02 -19.96
CA GLN A 311 -11.51 -30.25 -21.18
C GLN A 311 -12.00 -28.80 -21.09
N LEU A 312 -13.17 -28.53 -20.49
CA LEU A 312 -13.62 -27.14 -20.31
C LEU A 312 -12.72 -26.38 -19.33
N LYS A 313 -12.29 -27.05 -18.26
CA LYS A 313 -11.32 -26.48 -17.30
C LYS A 313 -9.97 -26.18 -17.96
N SER A 314 -9.44 -27.09 -18.78
CA SER A 314 -8.18 -26.85 -19.49
C SER A 314 -8.30 -25.75 -20.55
N GLN A 315 -9.43 -25.66 -21.25
CA GLN A 315 -9.71 -24.56 -22.19
C GLN A 315 -9.87 -23.22 -21.49
N LEU A 316 -10.60 -23.16 -20.37
CA LEU A 316 -10.72 -21.96 -19.53
C LEU A 316 -9.37 -21.54 -18.98
N GLN A 317 -8.54 -22.48 -18.53
CA GLN A 317 -7.20 -22.21 -18.03
C GLN A 317 -6.30 -21.67 -19.16
N THR A 318 -6.37 -22.24 -20.36
CA THR A 318 -5.60 -21.77 -21.53
C THR A 318 -6.04 -20.37 -21.96
N TRP A 319 -7.35 -20.11 -21.97
CA TRP A 319 -7.90 -18.79 -22.24
C TRP A 319 -7.50 -17.78 -21.15
N ALA A 320 -7.59 -18.17 -19.87
CA ALA A 320 -7.17 -17.33 -18.75
C ALA A 320 -5.69 -16.97 -18.86
N LEU A 321 -4.81 -17.93 -19.16
CA LEU A 321 -3.39 -17.69 -19.40
C LEU A 321 -3.16 -16.76 -20.59
N LYS A 322 -3.94 -16.89 -21.67
CA LYS A 322 -3.87 -16.00 -22.84
C LYS A 322 -4.33 -14.57 -22.54
N VAL A 323 -5.32 -14.41 -21.66
CA VAL A 323 -5.76 -13.09 -21.18
C VAL A 323 -4.73 -12.48 -20.22
N ILE A 324 -4.15 -13.29 -19.33
CA ILE A 324 -3.11 -12.88 -18.38
C ILE A 324 -1.79 -12.53 -19.10
N SER A 325 -1.44 -13.25 -20.16
CA SER A 325 -0.22 -12.99 -20.95
C SER A 325 -0.34 -11.76 -21.84
N ASN A 326 -1.56 -11.29 -22.14
CA ASN A 326 -1.77 -10.07 -22.91
C ASN A 326 -1.27 -8.84 -22.13
N GLU A 327 -0.33 -8.08 -22.71
CA GLU A 327 0.26 -6.89 -22.10
C GLU A 327 -0.76 -5.76 -21.85
N TYR A 328 -1.85 -5.69 -22.62
CA TYR A 328 -2.81 -4.58 -22.53
C TYR A 328 -3.83 -4.73 -21.41
N VAL A 329 -4.18 -5.97 -21.04
CA VAL A 329 -5.28 -6.29 -20.11
C VAL A 329 -4.84 -7.24 -19.00
N GLY A 330 -3.85 -8.09 -19.29
CA GLY A 330 -3.37 -9.12 -18.37
C GLY A 330 -2.76 -8.56 -17.10
N TRP A 331 -2.19 -7.36 -17.14
CA TRP A 331 -1.66 -6.66 -15.96
C TRP A 331 -2.69 -6.53 -14.81
N MET A 332 -4.00 -6.47 -15.10
CA MET A 332 -5.05 -6.40 -14.07
C MET A 332 -5.17 -7.68 -13.23
N PHE A 333 -4.75 -8.82 -13.79
CA PHE A 333 -4.90 -10.13 -13.20
C PHE A 333 -3.57 -10.75 -12.74
N ARG A 334 -2.43 -10.15 -13.13
CA ARG A 334 -1.09 -10.56 -12.71
C ARG A 334 -0.87 -10.22 -11.24
N GLN A 335 -0.48 -11.23 -10.46
CA GLN A 335 0.02 -11.03 -9.10
C GLN A 335 1.53 -11.19 -9.12
N GLN A 336 2.23 -10.07 -9.33
CA GLN A 336 3.69 -10.05 -9.40
C GLN A 336 4.31 -10.54 -8.08
N PHE A 337 5.39 -11.32 -8.20
CA PHE A 337 6.19 -11.79 -7.08
C PHE A 337 6.59 -10.64 -6.14
N ARG A 338 7.08 -9.52 -6.71
CA ARG A 338 7.45 -8.31 -5.97
C ARG A 338 6.33 -7.79 -5.07
N ASN A 339 5.11 -7.63 -5.61
CA ASN A 339 3.98 -7.08 -4.85
C ASN A 339 3.52 -8.04 -3.76
N ARG A 340 3.55 -9.36 -4.03
CA ARG A 340 3.18 -10.38 -3.04
C ARG A 340 4.21 -10.46 -1.91
N LEU A 341 5.50 -10.50 -2.24
CA LEU A 341 6.55 -10.54 -1.22
C LEU A 341 6.53 -9.25 -0.38
N THR A 342 6.44 -8.10 -1.03
CA THR A 342 6.36 -6.79 -0.36
C THR A 342 5.11 -6.69 0.52
N ALA A 343 3.97 -7.23 0.08
CA ALA A 343 2.76 -7.28 0.88
C ALA A 343 2.92 -8.09 2.15
N VAL A 344 3.67 -9.19 2.13
CA VAL A 344 3.90 -10.00 3.32
C VAL A 344 4.90 -9.32 4.25
N VAL A 345 6.05 -8.91 3.72
CA VAL A 345 7.14 -8.33 4.54
C VAL A 345 6.73 -6.98 5.12
N LEU A 346 6.21 -6.08 4.27
CA LEU A 346 5.83 -4.72 4.67
C LEU A 346 4.35 -4.60 5.08
N GLY A 347 3.55 -5.66 4.96
CA GLY A 347 2.17 -5.76 5.48
C GLY A 347 1.08 -5.29 4.51
N THR A 348 1.42 -4.40 3.58
CA THR A 348 0.56 -4.07 2.44
C THR A 348 1.40 -4.04 1.17
N PRO A 349 0.83 -4.37 0.00
CA PRO A 349 1.58 -4.35 -1.27
C PRO A 349 2.24 -3.00 -1.56
N TYR A 350 1.71 -1.93 -0.95
CA TYR A 350 2.17 -0.55 -1.10
C TYR A 350 2.57 0.09 0.23
N SER A 351 3.13 -0.67 1.17
CA SER A 351 3.53 -0.12 2.47
C SER A 351 4.68 0.87 2.36
N GLU A 352 4.73 1.82 3.30
CA GLU A 352 5.82 2.80 3.44
C GLU A 352 7.10 2.12 3.94
N LEU A 353 8.01 1.81 3.02
CA LEU A 353 9.36 1.28 3.29
C LEU A 353 10.14 2.17 4.27
N SER A 354 9.91 3.49 4.20
CA SER A 354 10.58 4.49 5.03
C SER A 354 10.40 4.26 6.51
N GLN A 355 9.27 3.72 6.95
CA GLN A 355 9.03 3.44 8.37
C GLN A 355 10.04 2.42 8.91
N TYR A 356 10.29 1.35 8.15
CA TYR A 356 11.20 0.28 8.55
C TYR A 356 12.65 0.69 8.47
N VAL A 357 13.04 1.33 7.36
CA VAL A 357 14.42 1.78 7.15
C VAL A 357 14.80 2.85 8.17
N ASN A 358 13.95 3.88 8.36
CA ASN A 358 14.21 4.90 9.37
C ASN A 358 14.21 4.32 10.80
N ALA A 359 13.34 3.34 11.12
CA ALA A 359 13.36 2.68 12.44
C ALA A 359 14.67 1.91 12.68
N THR A 360 15.17 1.21 11.67
CA THR A 360 16.48 0.53 11.71
C THR A 360 17.60 1.53 11.96
N ASP A 361 17.65 2.61 11.17
CA ASP A 361 18.70 3.62 11.27
C ASP A 361 18.64 4.35 12.62
N VAL A 362 17.46 4.66 13.14
CA VAL A 362 17.28 5.25 14.46
C VAL A 362 17.87 4.35 15.54
N LEU A 363 17.54 3.06 15.51
CA LEU A 363 18.04 2.12 16.52
C LEU A 363 19.56 1.93 16.42
N SER A 364 20.11 1.77 15.21
CA SER A 364 21.56 1.55 15.06
C SER A 364 22.36 2.80 15.41
N LEU A 365 21.95 3.97 14.92
CA LEU A 365 22.72 5.20 15.10
C LEU A 365 22.60 5.76 16.51
N LEU A 366 21.40 5.73 17.13
CA LEU A 366 21.28 6.12 18.53
C LEU A 366 22.01 5.13 19.45
N ALA A 367 22.01 3.83 19.12
CA ALA A 367 22.82 2.85 19.85
C ALA A 367 24.31 3.20 19.77
N VAL A 368 24.85 3.42 18.57
CA VAL A 368 26.28 3.76 18.39
C VAL A 368 26.63 5.07 19.10
N ASN A 369 25.85 6.13 18.89
CA ASN A 369 26.12 7.44 19.51
C ASN A 369 25.94 7.43 21.03
N SER A 370 25.19 6.46 21.59
CA SER A 370 25.01 6.36 23.05
C SER A 370 26.31 6.09 23.81
N LEU A 371 27.32 5.49 23.18
CA LEU A 371 28.62 5.22 23.82
C LEU A 371 29.28 6.47 24.38
N VAL A 372 29.08 7.62 23.73
CA VAL A 372 29.64 8.92 24.13
C VAL A 372 28.58 9.84 24.72
N GLU A 373 27.33 9.74 24.25
CA GLU A 373 26.29 10.74 24.50
C GLU A 373 25.25 10.33 25.54
N ASP A 374 25.21 9.07 26.01
CA ASP A 374 24.28 8.60 27.05
C ASP A 374 24.93 8.63 28.46
N PRO A 375 24.72 9.70 29.26
CA PRO A 375 25.34 9.81 30.57
C PRO A 375 24.80 8.80 31.60
N PHE A 376 23.67 8.14 31.31
CA PHE A 376 23.00 7.24 32.26
C PHE A 376 23.14 5.77 31.90
N GLY A 377 23.76 5.43 30.76
CA GLY A 377 23.99 4.06 30.31
C GLY A 377 22.70 3.23 30.17
N ARG A 378 21.60 3.86 29.77
CA ARG A 378 20.30 3.21 29.59
C ARG A 378 20.27 2.38 28.33
N VAL A 379 20.87 2.89 27.26
CA VAL A 379 20.87 2.27 25.93
C VAL A 379 21.60 0.91 25.95
N HIS A 380 22.65 0.80 26.76
CA HIS A 380 23.47 -0.42 26.88
C HIS A 380 22.65 -1.68 27.24
N LYS A 381 21.57 -1.52 28.01
CA LYS A 381 20.71 -2.65 28.42
C LYS A 381 19.92 -3.25 27.25
N ASP A 382 19.65 -2.44 26.23
CA ASP A 382 18.78 -2.78 25.10
C ASP A 382 19.57 -3.29 23.88
N ILE A 383 20.89 -3.04 23.83
CA ILE A 383 21.79 -3.48 22.74
C ILE A 383 21.65 -4.98 22.42
N PRO A 384 21.62 -5.91 23.39
CA PRO A 384 21.52 -7.34 23.08
C PRO A 384 20.22 -7.68 22.38
N THR A 385 19.14 -6.97 22.71
CA THR A 385 17.84 -7.13 22.08
C THR A 385 17.85 -6.58 20.65
N ILE A 386 18.53 -5.45 20.40
CA ILE A 386 18.72 -4.91 19.04
C ILE A 386 19.46 -5.91 18.16
N VAL A 387 20.64 -6.36 18.60
CA VAL A 387 21.49 -7.29 17.84
C VAL A 387 20.74 -8.59 17.50
N ARG A 388 20.09 -9.20 18.49
CA ARG A 388 19.33 -10.45 18.29
C ARG A 388 18.13 -10.25 17.36
N THR A 389 17.36 -9.17 17.54
CA THR A 389 16.19 -8.89 16.70
C THR A 389 16.61 -8.63 15.26
N PHE A 390 17.64 -7.83 15.01
CA PHE A 390 18.13 -7.56 13.65
C PHE A 390 18.62 -8.84 12.98
N THR A 391 19.41 -9.65 13.70
CA THR A 391 19.90 -10.94 13.20
C THR A 391 18.74 -11.86 12.81
N THR A 392 17.76 -12.05 13.71
CA THR A 392 16.59 -12.90 13.44
C THR A 392 15.77 -12.40 12.25
N VAL A 393 15.52 -11.09 12.16
CA VAL A 393 14.72 -10.51 11.07
C VAL A 393 15.45 -10.62 9.73
N ILE A 394 16.75 -10.35 9.67
CA ILE A 394 17.55 -10.52 8.44
C ILE A 394 17.47 -11.97 7.96
N SER A 395 17.79 -12.94 8.81
CA SER A 395 17.77 -14.36 8.45
C SER A 395 16.38 -14.83 8.03
N LYS A 396 15.31 -14.35 8.70
CA LYS A 396 13.93 -14.68 8.33
C LYS A 396 13.55 -14.09 6.97
N ILE A 397 13.86 -12.83 6.69
CA ILE A 397 13.54 -12.21 5.40
C ILE A 397 14.29 -12.91 4.26
N GLU A 398 15.57 -13.21 4.43
CA GLU A 398 16.38 -13.89 3.39
C GLU A 398 15.89 -15.32 3.14
N ALA A 399 15.67 -16.10 4.19
CA ALA A 399 15.12 -17.44 4.07
C ALA A 399 13.71 -17.43 3.47
N PHE A 400 12.89 -16.44 3.82
CA PHE A 400 11.56 -16.29 3.26
C PHE A 400 11.59 -15.93 1.77
N LYS A 401 12.43 -14.95 1.38
CA LYS A 401 12.61 -14.56 -0.02
C LYS A 401 13.09 -15.73 -0.88
N ALA A 402 14.03 -16.54 -0.38
CA ALA A 402 14.54 -17.71 -1.09
C ALA A 402 13.45 -18.77 -1.36
N ASN A 403 12.59 -19.01 -0.37
CA ASN A 403 11.55 -20.05 -0.41
C ASN A 403 10.17 -19.55 -0.89
N PHE A 404 10.02 -18.27 -1.23
CA PHE A 404 8.73 -17.70 -1.58
C PHE A 404 8.21 -18.26 -2.92
N PRO A 405 6.95 -18.77 -2.98
CA PRO A 405 6.42 -19.37 -4.20
C PRO A 405 6.00 -18.32 -5.24
N ILE A 406 6.41 -18.53 -6.49
CA ILE A 406 5.95 -17.74 -7.64
C ILE A 406 4.47 -18.05 -7.88
N HIS A 407 3.65 -17.00 -8.05
CA HIS A 407 2.24 -17.18 -8.36
C HIS A 407 2.07 -17.59 -9.83
N TRP A 408 1.10 -18.47 -10.14
CA TRP A 408 0.87 -18.93 -11.50
C TRP A 408 0.42 -17.83 -12.47
N THR A 409 -0.07 -16.68 -11.97
CA THR A 409 -0.42 -15.52 -12.80
C THR A 409 0.76 -14.59 -13.08
N ASP A 410 1.92 -14.86 -12.50
CA ASP A 410 3.15 -14.13 -12.79
C ASP A 410 3.82 -14.71 -14.04
N VAL A 411 3.75 -13.96 -15.14
CA VAL A 411 4.30 -14.35 -16.45
C VAL A 411 5.78 -14.01 -16.55
N GLU A 412 6.21 -12.93 -15.90
CA GLU A 412 7.59 -12.42 -15.97
C GLU A 412 8.51 -13.26 -15.09
N GLN A 413 7.98 -13.86 -14.01
CA GLN A 413 8.73 -14.69 -13.06
C GLN A 413 9.97 -13.99 -12.47
N ASP A 414 9.97 -12.65 -12.49
CA ASP A 414 11.05 -11.84 -11.96
C ASP A 414 11.06 -11.91 -10.43
N ARG A 415 12.24 -12.22 -9.88
CA ARG A 415 12.47 -12.29 -8.43
C ARG A 415 13.10 -11.01 -7.88
N ALA A 416 13.31 -9.98 -8.71
CA ALA A 416 13.81 -8.69 -8.27
C ALA A 416 12.80 -7.99 -7.36
N THR A 417 13.24 -7.66 -6.15
CA THR A 417 12.41 -7.03 -5.12
C THR A 417 13.15 -5.86 -4.47
N PRO A 418 13.30 -4.73 -5.18
CA PRO A 418 14.17 -3.64 -4.75
C PRO A 418 13.77 -3.06 -3.38
N GLU A 419 12.49 -3.06 -3.01
CA GLU A 419 12.04 -2.56 -1.70
C GLU A 419 12.54 -3.43 -0.54
N VAL A 420 12.39 -4.75 -0.68
CA VAL A 420 12.84 -5.71 0.33
C VAL A 420 14.36 -5.74 0.39
N ASP A 421 15.03 -5.60 -0.76
CA ASP A 421 16.49 -5.56 -0.83
C ASP A 421 17.06 -4.32 -0.12
N VAL A 422 16.46 -3.14 -0.32
CA VAL A 422 16.83 -1.93 0.42
C VAL A 422 16.65 -2.10 1.93
N LEU A 423 15.57 -2.76 2.36
CA LEU A 423 15.34 -3.05 3.78
C LEU A 423 16.41 -4.00 4.35
N ILE A 424 16.73 -5.09 3.65
CA ILE A 424 17.78 -6.03 4.06
C ILE A 424 19.12 -5.29 4.16
N THR A 425 19.48 -4.49 3.15
CA THR A 425 20.73 -3.72 3.15
C THR A 425 20.80 -2.75 4.34
N SER A 426 19.70 -2.03 4.65
CA SER A 426 19.64 -1.14 5.82
C SER A 426 19.80 -1.92 7.13
N LEU A 427 19.09 -3.04 7.31
CA LEU A 427 19.21 -3.90 8.49
C LEU A 427 20.63 -4.44 8.67
N LYS A 428 21.26 -4.93 7.59
CA LYS A 428 22.65 -5.42 7.62
C LYS A 428 23.64 -4.31 7.95
N THR A 429 23.47 -3.14 7.36
CA THR A 429 24.32 -1.97 7.61
C THR A 429 24.20 -1.52 9.08
N GLY A 430 22.97 -1.37 9.58
CA GLY A 430 22.72 -0.99 10.97
C GLY A 430 23.24 -2.03 11.97
N LEU A 431 23.05 -3.32 11.68
CA LEU A 431 23.61 -4.41 12.49
C LEU A 431 25.14 -4.39 12.51
N GLY A 432 25.76 -4.20 11.34
CA GLY A 432 27.21 -4.09 11.20
C GLY A 432 27.80 -2.94 12.01
N GLN A 433 27.16 -1.77 11.97
CA GLN A 433 27.56 -0.59 12.77
C GLN A 433 27.49 -0.87 14.28
N VAL A 434 26.39 -1.46 14.76
CA VAL A 434 26.24 -1.79 16.18
C VAL A 434 27.27 -2.82 16.63
N ILE A 435 27.52 -3.87 15.83
CA ILE A 435 28.51 -4.90 16.19
C ILE A 435 29.92 -4.30 16.22
N ALA A 436 30.29 -3.46 15.24
CA ALA A 436 31.62 -2.88 15.17
C ALA A 436 31.98 -2.09 16.44
N GLU A 437 31.02 -1.35 16.98
CA GLU A 437 31.22 -0.49 18.15
C GLU A 437 31.05 -1.24 19.49
N PHE A 438 30.14 -2.21 19.57
CA PHE A 438 29.81 -2.91 20.82
C PHE A 438 30.48 -4.29 20.98
N GLU A 439 31.17 -4.82 19.97
CA GLU A 439 31.91 -6.09 20.08
C GLU A 439 32.93 -6.11 21.23
N PRO A 440 33.74 -5.05 21.48
CA PRO A 440 34.68 -5.03 22.60
C PRO A 440 34.00 -5.21 23.97
N TYR A 441 32.75 -4.76 24.08
CA TYR A 441 31.96 -4.79 25.32
C TYR A 441 31.01 -5.99 25.40
N SER A 442 31.13 -6.96 24.48
CA SER A 442 30.19 -8.08 24.35
C SER A 442 30.00 -8.92 25.61
N SER A 443 31.05 -9.07 26.42
CA SER A 443 31.01 -9.81 27.70
C SER A 443 30.06 -9.14 28.71
N ASP A 444 30.15 -7.82 28.87
CA ASP A 444 29.32 -7.03 29.78
C ASP A 444 27.87 -6.90 29.29
N LEU A 445 27.68 -6.91 27.97
CA LEU A 445 26.36 -6.81 27.33
C LEU A 445 25.59 -8.13 27.34
N ARG A 446 26.12 -9.23 27.90
CA ARG A 446 25.48 -10.57 27.84
C ARG A 446 25.22 -11.02 26.40
N LEU A 447 26.11 -10.63 25.47
CA LEU A 447 26.13 -11.15 24.12
C LEU A 447 27.02 -12.39 24.10
N THR A 448 26.45 -13.52 23.70
CA THR A 448 27.22 -14.76 23.60
C THR A 448 28.13 -14.71 22.36
N ARG A 449 29.25 -15.44 22.37
CA ARG A 449 30.11 -15.57 21.16
C ARG A 449 29.34 -16.09 19.96
N THR A 450 28.34 -16.95 20.19
CA THR A 450 27.41 -17.44 19.17
C THR A 450 26.52 -16.34 18.61
N ASP A 451 25.99 -15.45 19.46
CA ASP A 451 25.19 -14.31 19.01
C ASP A 451 26.02 -13.40 18.09
N ILE A 452 27.27 -13.09 18.48
CA ILE A 452 28.17 -12.24 17.68
C ILE A 452 28.50 -12.91 16.34
N ARG A 453 28.80 -14.22 16.35
CA ARG A 453 29.11 -14.96 15.13
C ARG A 453 27.93 -14.92 14.14
N LEU A 454 26.73 -15.23 14.62
CA LEU A 454 25.51 -15.21 13.80
C LEU A 454 25.19 -13.79 13.32
N ALA A 455 25.39 -12.79 14.16
CA ALA A 455 25.14 -11.41 13.80
C ALA A 455 26.14 -10.90 12.75
N LYS A 456 27.42 -11.31 12.82
CA LYS A 456 28.42 -11.03 11.77
C LYS A 456 28.10 -11.74 10.46
N GLU A 457 27.66 -12.99 10.53
CA GLU A 457 27.22 -13.76 9.36
C GLU A 457 26.01 -13.10 8.68
N ALA A 458 25.03 -12.66 9.47
CA ALA A 458 23.85 -11.95 8.96
C ALA A 458 24.19 -10.54 8.41
N ALA A 459 25.12 -9.82 9.05
CA ALA A 459 25.54 -8.48 8.62
C ALA A 459 26.43 -8.50 7.37
N ALA A 460 27.00 -9.65 7.00
CA ALA A 460 27.80 -9.77 5.80
C ALA A 460 26.96 -9.38 4.58
N LEU A 461 27.36 -8.29 3.93
CA LEU A 461 26.80 -7.89 2.64
C LEU A 461 27.22 -8.96 1.64
N GLN A 462 26.24 -9.64 1.06
CA GLN A 462 26.50 -10.39 -0.16
C GLN A 462 26.79 -9.34 -1.24
N ASP A 463 27.97 -9.40 -1.86
CA ASP A 463 28.25 -8.62 -3.05
C ASP A 463 27.21 -9.00 -4.11
N LEU A 464 26.18 -8.16 -4.25
CA LEU A 464 25.35 -8.16 -5.45
C LEU A 464 26.32 -7.95 -6.62
N PRO A 465 26.20 -8.71 -7.72
CA PRO A 465 27.02 -8.46 -8.90
C PRO A 465 26.82 -7.00 -9.26
N ARG A 466 27.88 -6.20 -9.11
CA ARG A 466 27.92 -4.89 -9.75
C ARG A 466 27.74 -5.20 -11.23
N GLU A 467 26.61 -4.79 -11.80
CA GLU A 467 26.58 -4.55 -13.24
C GLU A 467 27.77 -3.64 -13.50
N ASP A 468 28.81 -4.21 -14.11
CA ASP A 468 29.94 -3.47 -14.62
C ASP A 468 29.35 -2.41 -15.54
N ARG A 469 29.23 -1.18 -15.01
CA ARG A 469 29.16 0.01 -15.83
C ARG A 469 30.38 -0.07 -16.71
N THR A 470 30.11 -0.43 -17.95
CA THR A 470 31.05 -0.54 -19.05
C THR A 470 31.95 0.69 -18.95
N ARG A 471 33.19 0.49 -18.50
CA ARG A 471 34.21 1.54 -18.57
C ARG A 471 34.37 1.81 -20.06
N LEU A 472 33.74 2.88 -20.55
CA LEU A 472 34.07 3.43 -21.85
C LEU A 472 35.58 3.70 -21.83
N PRO A 473 36.36 3.13 -22.76
CA PRO A 473 37.79 3.35 -22.78
C PRO A 473 38.06 4.84 -22.97
N GLU A 474 38.86 5.42 -22.07
CA GLU A 474 39.46 6.73 -22.24
C GLU A 474 40.12 6.79 -23.63
N MET A 475 39.59 7.63 -24.51
CA MET A 475 40.30 8.00 -25.72
C MET A 475 41.57 8.74 -25.29
N GLN A 476 42.70 8.03 -25.40
CA GLN A 476 44.01 8.64 -25.40
C GLN A 476 44.04 9.73 -26.49
N GLN A 477 44.08 11.00 -26.07
CA GLN A 477 44.52 12.08 -26.93
C GLN A 477 46.02 11.94 -27.15
N THR A 478 46.39 11.28 -28.24
CA THR A 478 47.69 11.48 -28.87
C THR A 478 47.70 12.83 -29.61
N ARG A 479 48.80 13.55 -29.38
CA ARG A 479 49.26 14.82 -29.99
C ARG A 479 48.70 15.19 -31.35
#